data_AF-A0A3D9RZ22-F1
#
_entry.id   AF-A0A3D9RZ22-F1
#
_cell.length_a   1.000
_cell.length_b   1.000
_cell.length_c   1.000
_cell.angle_alpha   90.00
_cell.angle_beta   90.00
_cell.angle_gamma   90.00
#
_symmetry.space_group_name_H-M   'P 1'
#
loop_
_entity.id
_entity.type
_entity.pdbx_description
1 polymer ?
#
loop_
_entity_poly.entity_id
_entity_poly.type
_entity_poly.pdbx_seq_one_letter_code
_entity_poly.pdbx_strand_id
1 'polypeptide(L)'
;MNMVLLNRSVISGYPDGKFRPERVVTRAAFAKIMVLAAGLNPVKVSKTSFSDIKPSDWEAPFVEAAKSYLNGYKQANGKLVFKPDAPATREDVAVAIVKLKGYNKTKLPDRTIIQAMFKDYNFDFRLCQGLCRACCRE
;
A
#
# COMPACT_ATOMS: atom_id res chain seq x y z
N MET A 1 21.21 14.11 15.96
CA MET A 1 19.90 13.86 15.33
C MET A 1 20.13 13.00 14.09
N ASN A 2 20.01 11.68 14.22
CA ASN A 2 20.37 10.71 13.17
C ASN A 2 19.21 10.52 12.17
N MET A 3 19.25 11.21 11.03
CA MET A 3 18.32 10.92 9.91
C MET A 3 18.85 9.78 9.04
N VAL A 4 18.63 8.54 9.49
CA VAL A 4 19.08 7.30 8.84
C VAL A 4 18.53 7.13 7.41
N LEU A 5 17.38 7.75 7.08
CA LEU A 5 16.71 7.61 5.79
C LEU A 5 17.23 8.54 4.69
N LEU A 6 17.75 9.72 5.04
CA LEU A 6 18.40 10.62 4.08
C LEU A 6 19.73 10.02 3.60
N ASN A 7 20.49 9.43 4.52
CA ASN A 7 21.81 8.85 4.21
C ASN A 7 21.73 7.59 3.34
N ARG A 8 20.54 6.99 3.21
CA ARG A 8 20.27 5.84 2.34
C ARG A 8 19.64 6.22 1.01
N SER A 9 19.54 7.51 0.69
CA SER A 9 18.88 8.04 -0.52
C SER A 9 17.44 7.58 -0.71
N VAL A 10 16.79 7.10 0.36
CA VAL A 10 15.42 6.57 0.35
C VAL A 10 14.40 7.70 0.24
N ILE A 11 14.75 8.86 0.79
CA ILE A 11 13.91 10.06 0.79
C ILE A 11 14.74 11.19 0.21
N SER A 12 14.37 11.67 -0.98
CA SER A 12 14.73 13.04 -1.35
C SER A 12 13.77 13.95 -0.59
N GLY A 13 14.30 14.88 0.20
CA GLY A 13 13.50 15.97 0.75
C GLY A 13 12.76 16.73 -0.35
N TYR A 14 11.88 17.64 0.04
CA TYR A 14 11.25 18.54 -0.92
C TYR A 14 12.31 19.36 -1.68
N PRO A 15 11.99 19.94 -2.86
CA PRO A 15 12.93 20.75 -3.64
C PRO A 15 13.56 21.91 -2.84
N ASP A 16 12.93 22.32 -1.73
CA ASP A 16 13.42 23.34 -0.78
C ASP A 16 14.37 22.78 0.30
N GLY A 17 14.78 21.51 0.20
CA GLY A 17 15.70 20.85 1.13
C GLY A 17 15.07 20.44 2.46
N LYS A 18 13.75 20.58 2.66
CA LYS A 18 13.09 20.24 3.92
C LYS A 18 12.49 18.84 3.90
N PHE A 19 12.54 18.14 5.04
CA PHE A 19 11.90 16.82 5.24
C PHE A 19 10.42 16.93 5.63
N ARG A 20 10.03 18.02 6.32
CA ARG A 20 8.65 18.33 6.77
C ARG A 20 7.93 17.11 7.42
N PRO A 21 8.43 16.60 8.56
CA PRO A 21 7.92 15.37 9.17
C PRO A 21 6.44 15.42 9.60
N GLU A 22 5.90 16.61 9.85
CA GLU A 22 4.49 16.79 10.23
C GLU A 22 3.53 16.84 9.04
N ARG A 23 4.05 16.90 7.81
CA ARG A 23 3.21 16.95 6.63
C ARG A 23 2.70 15.55 6.29
N VAL A 24 1.40 15.47 5.99
CA VAL A 24 0.76 14.23 5.54
C VAL A 24 1.44 13.74 4.25
N VAL A 25 1.88 12.48 4.27
CA VAL A 25 2.52 11.82 3.14
C VAL A 25 1.44 11.32 2.17
N THR A 26 1.54 11.66 0.89
CA THR A 26 0.64 11.16 -0.14
C THR A 26 0.96 9.71 -0.49
N ARG A 27 -0.01 8.98 -1.05
CA ARG A 27 0.19 7.60 -1.51
C ARG A 27 1.29 7.48 -2.57
N ALA A 28 1.41 8.45 -3.49
CA ALA A 28 2.50 8.50 -4.46
C ALA A 28 3.87 8.67 -3.79
N ALA A 29 3.98 9.59 -2.83
CA ALA A 29 5.22 9.78 -2.07
C ALA A 29 5.57 8.51 -1.26
N PHE A 30 4.58 7.86 -0.66
CA PHE A 30 4.78 6.60 0.04
C PHE A 30 5.27 5.49 -0.90
N ALA A 31 4.70 5.35 -2.09
CA ALA A 31 5.15 4.38 -3.09
C ALA A 31 6.63 4.58 -3.45
N LYS A 32 7.06 5.84 -3.67
CA LYS A 32 8.48 6.17 -3.91
C LYS A 32 9.36 5.76 -2.72
N ILE A 33 8.99 6.16 -1.51
CA ILE A 33 9.73 5.82 -0.28
C ILE A 33 9.85 4.31 -0.14
N MET A 34 8.75 3.58 -0.31
CA MET A 34 8.71 2.12 -0.17
C MET A 34 9.62 1.42 -1.18
N VAL A 35 9.54 1.81 -2.47
CA VAL A 35 10.37 1.24 -3.54
C VAL A 35 11.85 1.42 -3.22
N LEU A 36 12.26 2.65 -2.89
CA LEU A 36 13.66 2.95 -2.58
C LEU A 36 14.11 2.30 -1.26
N ALA A 37 13.27 2.29 -0.23
CA ALA A 37 13.57 1.68 1.07
C ALA A 37 13.75 0.15 0.97
N ALA A 38 12.99 -0.49 0.09
CA ALA A 38 13.06 -1.91 -0.17
C ALA A 38 14.23 -2.29 -1.10
N GLY A 39 15.02 -1.32 -1.59
CA GLY A 39 16.08 -1.56 -2.58
C GLY A 39 15.54 -1.97 -3.95
N LEU A 40 14.26 -1.67 -4.24
CA LEU A 40 13.65 -1.89 -5.54
C LEU A 40 13.99 -0.74 -6.48
N ASN A 41 14.04 -1.05 -7.77
CA ASN A 41 14.29 -0.04 -8.80
C ASN A 41 12.98 0.49 -9.37
N PRO A 42 12.88 1.80 -9.65
CA PRO A 42 11.79 2.35 -10.45
C PRO A 42 11.78 1.69 -11.83
N VAL A 43 10.59 1.44 -12.38
CA VAL A 43 10.45 0.76 -13.67
C VAL A 43 10.21 1.74 -14.81
N LYS A 44 10.67 1.42 -16.02
CA LYS A 44 10.31 2.18 -17.22
C LYS A 44 8.84 1.92 -17.55
N VAL A 45 8.03 2.98 -17.60
CA VAL A 45 6.59 2.88 -17.81
C VAL A 45 6.24 3.30 -19.24
N SER A 46 5.75 2.36 -20.04
CA SER A 46 5.10 2.65 -21.33
C SER A 46 3.57 2.63 -21.25
N LYS A 47 3.04 1.89 -20.26
CA LYS A 47 1.62 1.78 -19.95
C LYS A 47 1.45 1.62 -18.44
N THR A 48 0.42 2.27 -17.90
CA THR A 48 0.07 2.20 -16.48
C THR A 48 -1.01 1.14 -16.23
N SER A 49 -0.94 0.51 -15.06
CA SER A 49 -1.92 -0.44 -14.54
C SER A 49 -3.11 0.28 -13.90
N PHE A 50 -2.97 1.58 -13.60
CA PHE A 50 -3.96 2.44 -12.95
C PHE A 50 -4.46 3.50 -13.91
N SER A 51 -5.78 3.71 -13.98
CA SER A 51 -6.40 4.62 -14.95
C SER A 51 -6.26 6.10 -14.62
N ASP A 52 -5.87 6.42 -13.39
CA ASP A 52 -5.64 7.78 -12.88
C ASP A 52 -4.17 8.20 -12.87
N ILE A 53 -3.28 7.40 -13.48
CA ILE A 53 -1.85 7.70 -13.62
C ILE A 53 -1.49 7.60 -15.10
N LYS A 54 -0.78 8.61 -15.61
CA LYS A 54 -0.22 8.63 -16.95
C LYS A 54 1.23 8.15 -16.93
N PRO A 55 1.74 7.52 -18.01
CA PRO A 55 3.14 7.12 -18.09
C PRO A 55 4.16 8.26 -17.90
N SER A 56 3.75 9.50 -18.20
CA SER A 56 4.56 10.72 -18.04
C SER A 56 4.64 11.25 -16.62
N ASP A 57 3.80 10.77 -15.71
CA ASP A 57 3.72 11.29 -14.34
C ASP A 57 4.95 10.82 -13.53
N TRP A 58 5.43 11.66 -12.61
CA TRP A 58 6.68 11.40 -11.89
C TRP A 58 6.57 10.17 -10.98
N GLU A 59 5.36 9.89 -10.49
CA GLU A 59 5.05 8.77 -9.62
C GLU A 59 4.88 7.45 -10.37
N ALA A 60 4.58 7.49 -11.68
CA ALA A 60 4.34 6.30 -12.50
C ALA A 60 5.40 5.20 -12.35
N PRO A 61 6.72 5.49 -12.46
CA PRO A 61 7.76 4.46 -12.31
C PRO A 61 7.82 3.84 -10.91
N PHE A 62 7.43 4.58 -9.88
CA PHE A 62 7.40 4.09 -8.50
C PHE A 62 6.13 3.31 -8.21
N VAL A 63 4.98 3.80 -8.67
CA VAL A 63 3.68 3.13 -8.48
C VAL A 63 3.65 1.79 -9.22
N GLU A 64 4.18 1.72 -10.43
CA GLU A 64 4.26 0.46 -11.18
C GLU A 64 5.24 -0.54 -10.55
N ALA A 65 6.36 -0.08 -9.97
CA ALA A 65 7.27 -0.93 -9.21
C ALA A 65 6.62 -1.42 -7.91
N ALA A 66 5.78 -0.59 -7.30
CA ALA A 66 5.10 -0.85 -6.04
C ALA A 66 3.85 -1.73 -6.14
N LYS A 67 3.30 -1.99 -7.33
CA LYS A 67 1.95 -2.56 -7.51
C LYS A 67 1.70 -3.94 -6.88
N SER A 68 2.76 -4.73 -6.66
CA SER A 68 2.65 -6.00 -5.96
C SER A 68 2.43 -5.81 -4.45
N TYR A 69 2.91 -4.69 -3.91
CA TYR A 69 2.94 -4.37 -2.49
C TYR A 69 1.81 -3.41 -2.10
N LEU A 70 1.51 -2.41 -2.93
CA LEU A 70 0.43 -1.44 -2.71
C LEU A 70 -0.80 -1.79 -3.54
N ASN A 71 -1.97 -1.79 -2.90
CA ASN A 71 -3.23 -2.10 -3.58
C ASN A 71 -3.80 -0.87 -4.30
N GLY A 72 -4.37 -1.11 -5.48
CA GLY A 72 -5.31 -0.18 -6.11
C GLY A 72 -6.75 -0.39 -5.67
N TYR A 73 -7.58 0.60 -5.94
CA TYR A 73 -9.02 0.56 -5.71
C TYR A 73 -9.73 0.24 -7.03
N LYS A 74 -10.55 -0.81 -7.03
CA LYS A 74 -11.39 -1.12 -8.18
C LYS A 74 -12.67 -0.27 -8.11
N GLN A 75 -12.92 0.53 -9.13
CA GLN A 75 -14.13 1.33 -9.24
C GLN A 75 -15.30 0.50 -9.78
N ALA A 76 -16.54 1.01 -9.61
CA ALA A 76 -17.76 0.37 -10.10
C ALA A 76 -17.75 0.11 -11.63
N ASN A 77 -17.06 0.96 -12.39
CA ASN A 77 -16.86 0.81 -13.84
C ASN A 77 -15.77 -0.23 -14.21
N GLY A 78 -15.23 -0.95 -13.23
CA GLY A 78 -14.18 -1.96 -13.41
C GLY A 78 -12.75 -1.41 -13.54
N LYS A 79 -12.56 -0.09 -13.63
CA LYS A 79 -11.23 0.52 -13.71
C LYS A 79 -10.50 0.45 -12.38
N LEU A 80 -9.19 0.24 -12.43
CA LEU A 80 -8.33 0.25 -11.27
C LEU A 80 -7.73 1.65 -11.09
N VAL A 81 -7.90 2.26 -9.93
CA VAL A 81 -7.35 3.59 -9.59
C VAL A 81 -6.40 3.51 -8.42
N PHE A 82 -5.38 4.36 -8.39
CA PHE A 82 -4.37 4.38 -7.33
C PHE A 82 -4.61 5.47 -6.28
N LYS A 83 -5.17 6.61 -6.68
CA LYS A 83 -5.33 7.86 -5.92
C LYS A 83 -3.99 8.42 -5.42
N PRO A 84 -3.09 8.88 -6.32
CA PRO A 84 -1.72 9.27 -5.96
C PRO A 84 -1.63 10.41 -4.94
N ASP A 85 -2.53 11.39 -5.01
CA ASP A 85 -2.56 12.56 -4.13
C ASP A 85 -3.25 12.33 -2.79
N ALA A 86 -3.98 11.22 -2.65
CA ALA A 86 -4.67 10.91 -1.40
C ALA A 86 -3.65 10.63 -0.28
N PRO A 87 -3.99 10.95 0.98
CA PRO A 87 -3.13 10.63 2.11
C PRO A 87 -2.91 9.12 2.22
N ALA A 88 -1.66 8.70 2.45
CA ALA A 88 -1.35 7.31 2.72
C ALA A 88 -1.92 6.90 4.09
N THR A 89 -2.75 5.87 4.13
CA THR A 89 -3.37 5.42 5.38
C THR A 89 -2.44 4.46 6.13
N ARG A 90 -2.74 4.20 7.42
CA ARG A 90 -2.03 3.18 8.20
C ARG A 90 -2.14 1.79 7.57
N GLU A 91 -3.22 1.53 6.85
CA GLU A 91 -3.46 0.29 6.13
C GLU A 91 -2.48 0.11 4.97
N ASP A 92 -2.25 1.17 4.18
CA ASP A 92 -1.28 1.14 3.07
C ASP A 92 0.12 0.75 3.57
N VAL A 93 0.52 1.31 4.70
CA VAL A 93 1.82 1.03 5.33
C VAL A 93 1.89 -0.42 5.82
N ALA A 94 0.86 -0.88 6.55
CA ALA A 94 0.83 -2.23 7.09
C ALA A 94 0.86 -3.29 5.97
N VAL A 95 0.02 -3.13 4.95
CA VAL A 95 -0.07 -4.04 3.81
C VAL A 95 1.26 -4.11 3.05
N ALA A 96 1.88 -2.95 2.80
CA ALA A 96 3.18 -2.87 2.14
C ALA A 96 4.25 -3.68 2.91
N ILE A 97 4.37 -3.47 4.21
CA ILE A 97 5.37 -4.15 5.06
C ILE A 97 5.13 -5.67 5.07
N VAL A 98 3.89 -6.10 5.27
CA VAL A 98 3.52 -7.52 5.32
C VAL A 98 3.90 -8.21 4.02
N LYS A 99 3.55 -7.60 2.88
CA LYS A 99 3.86 -8.18 1.56
C LYS A 99 5.35 -8.13 1.23
N LEU A 100 6.06 -7.06 1.60
CA LEU A 100 7.51 -6.96 1.42
C LEU A 100 8.27 -8.05 2.21
N LYS A 101 7.75 -8.42 3.38
CA LYS A 101 8.27 -9.54 4.18
C LYS A 101 7.94 -10.91 3.59
N GLY A 102 7.21 -10.99 2.48
CA GLY A 102 6.85 -12.24 1.81
C GLY A 102 5.69 -12.97 2.48
N TYR A 103 4.97 -12.33 3.41
CA TYR A 103 3.74 -12.89 3.96
C TYR A 103 2.62 -12.78 2.91
N ASN A 104 1.95 -13.90 2.67
CA ASN A 104 0.79 -13.95 1.80
C ASN A 104 -0.34 -14.72 2.51
N LYS A 105 -1.57 -14.62 1.97
CA LYS A 105 -2.74 -15.30 2.55
C LYS A 105 -2.63 -16.83 2.54
N THR A 106 -1.77 -17.39 1.69
CA THR A 106 -1.54 -18.84 1.60
C THR A 106 -0.50 -19.37 2.59
N LYS A 107 0.31 -18.48 3.18
CA LYS A 107 1.30 -18.73 4.24
C LYS A 107 0.89 -18.00 5.53
N LEU A 108 -0.41 -17.95 5.82
CA LEU A 108 -0.83 -17.49 7.14
C LEU A 108 -0.20 -18.44 8.16
N PRO A 109 0.45 -17.92 9.22
CA PRO A 109 0.77 -18.75 10.38
C PRO A 109 -0.52 -19.43 10.83
N ASP A 110 -0.39 -20.65 11.33
CA ASP A 110 -1.49 -21.49 11.80
C ASP A 110 -2.64 -20.63 12.38
N ARG A 111 -3.86 -20.80 11.85
CA ARG A 111 -5.01 -19.96 12.22
C ARG A 111 -5.28 -20.00 13.73
N THR A 112 -4.84 -21.05 14.40
CA THR A 112 -4.85 -21.15 15.87
C THR A 112 -4.07 -20.02 16.55
N ILE A 113 -2.98 -19.54 15.96
CA ILE A 113 -2.18 -18.42 16.47
C ILE A 113 -2.99 -17.12 16.42
N ILE A 114 -3.69 -16.87 15.31
CA ILE A 114 -4.51 -15.66 15.16
C ILE A 114 -5.68 -15.70 16.16
N GLN A 115 -6.33 -16.86 16.30
CA GLN A 115 -7.41 -17.06 17.27
C GLN A 115 -6.94 -16.98 18.73
N ALA A 116 -5.69 -17.40 19.01
CA ALA A 116 -5.10 -17.28 20.33
C ALA A 116 -4.71 -15.83 20.67
N MET A 117 -4.28 -15.05 19.67
CA MET A 117 -3.87 -13.65 19.85
C MET A 117 -5.03 -12.66 19.84
N PHE A 118 -6.10 -12.95 19.07
CA PHE A 118 -7.24 -12.06 18.87
C PHE A 118 -8.53 -12.79 19.23
N LYS A 119 -9.07 -12.51 20.42
CA LYS A 119 -10.29 -13.15 20.95
C LYS A 119 -11.56 -12.78 20.18
N ASP A 120 -11.51 -11.69 19.43
CA ASP A 120 -12.57 -11.17 18.55
C ASP A 120 -12.45 -11.69 17.11
N TYR A 121 -11.41 -12.46 16.78
CA TYR A 121 -11.25 -13.09 15.48
C TYR A 121 -12.10 -14.36 15.36
N ASN A 122 -13.43 -14.22 15.45
CA ASN A 122 -14.37 -15.28 15.09
C ASN A 122 -14.62 -15.26 13.59
N PHE A 123 -13.75 -15.94 12.84
CA PHE A 123 -13.98 -16.21 11.43
C PHE A 123 -15.00 -17.34 11.26
N ASP A 124 -16.25 -17.09 11.65
CA ASP A 124 -17.33 -18.03 11.38
C ASP A 124 -17.86 -17.81 9.96
N PHE A 125 -17.45 -18.68 9.04
CA PHE A 125 -17.98 -18.72 7.68
C PHE A 125 -19.51 -18.92 7.63
N ARG A 126 -20.15 -19.35 8.73
CA ARG A 126 -21.61 -19.54 8.81
C ARG A 126 -22.37 -18.28 9.19
N LEU A 127 -21.72 -17.28 9.78
CA LEU A 127 -22.39 -16.02 10.18
C LEU A 127 -22.88 -15.20 8.98
N CYS A 128 -22.29 -15.36 7.80
CA CYS A 128 -22.79 -14.74 6.55
C CYS A 128 -23.86 -15.57 5.81
N GLN A 129 -24.09 -16.83 6.18
CA GLN A 129 -25.16 -17.63 5.54
C GLN A 129 -26.50 -17.56 6.28
N GLY A 130 -26.52 -17.02 7.51
CA GLY A 130 -27.71 -17.04 8.35
C GLY A 130 -28.32 -15.68 8.73
N LEU A 131 -27.52 -14.62 8.88
CA LEU A 131 -28.03 -13.38 9.49
C LEU A 131 -27.60 -12.13 8.71
N CYS A 132 -28.62 -11.52 8.12
CA CYS A 132 -28.66 -10.20 7.49
C CYS A 132 -28.03 -10.08 6.08
N ARG A 133 -28.88 -10.29 5.06
CA ARG A 133 -28.62 -9.92 3.65
C ARG A 133 -28.30 -8.42 3.43
N ALA A 134 -28.37 -7.58 4.46
CA ALA A 134 -28.11 -6.14 4.37
C ALA A 134 -26.66 -5.72 4.67
N CYS A 135 -25.85 -6.54 5.33
CA CYS A 135 -24.45 -6.18 5.65
C CYS A 135 -23.46 -6.40 4.49
N CYS A 136 -23.89 -6.96 3.36
CA CYS A 136 -23.05 -7.19 2.18
C CYS A 136 -23.28 -6.19 1.04
N ARG A 137 -23.73 -4.98 1.35
CA ARG A 137 -23.64 -3.82 0.44
C ARG A 137 -23.09 -2.61 1.19
N GLU A 138 -21.78 -2.47 1.14
CA GLU A 138 -21.04 -1.28 0.66
C GLU A 138 -19.55 -1.62 0.60
#